data_AF-A0A6G3XJM0-F1
#
_entry.id   AF-A0A6G3XJM0-F1
#
_cell.length_a   1.000
_cell.length_b   1.000
_cell.length_c   1.000
_cell.angle_alpha   90.00
_cell.angle_beta   90.00
_cell.angle_gamma   90.00
#
_symmetry.space_group_name_H-M   'P 1'
#
loop_
_entity.id
_entity.type
_entity.pdbx_description
1 polymer ?
#
loop_
_entity_poly.entity_id
_entity_poly.type
_entity_poly.pdbx_seq_one_letter_code
_entity_poly.pdbx_strand_id
1 'polypeptide(L)'
;RGGEAGLLYVYWRLVTEVAEECGADDVWAEAALRTVESAAPVLAERCERSVFEEADALAGRLIAYAEGSPGLTRALLAAARLRLAVRGPEDLGGDAYAGEERTVKAAQLAADLYRSPLHRPWFGGAWPLLFDGRLRSEARQLLARAAESDDPESEQGRALRPAILVTLAQVLAEDGGVDGETARAAFAALFEARAAGPPDLPVFLLRMVDDAPATLVDVVRGNVFGSDVSAFLAAHGGAVAARTVGQGVNLARERADRPLLRAVLDWSDRSP
;
A
#
# COMPACT_ATOMS: atom_id res chain seq x y z
N ARG A 1 11.45 -1.77 -15.38
CA ARG A 1 9.98 -1.90 -15.28
C ARG A 1 9.29 -0.52 -15.20
N GLY A 2 9.95 0.56 -14.75
CA GLY A 2 9.45 1.95 -14.85
C GLY A 2 8.94 2.49 -16.19
N GLY A 3 9.40 1.94 -17.32
CA GLY A 3 8.92 2.35 -18.64
C GLY A 3 7.44 2.02 -18.88
N GLU A 4 6.94 0.92 -18.32
CA GLU A 4 5.56 0.47 -18.53
C GLU A 4 4.56 1.30 -17.72
N ALA A 5 4.85 1.57 -16.44
CA ALA A 5 4.05 2.45 -15.61
C ALA A 5 4.03 3.89 -16.15
N GLY A 6 5.16 4.38 -16.64
CA GLY A 6 5.23 5.69 -17.31
C GLY A 6 4.38 5.76 -18.58
N LEU A 7 4.38 4.70 -19.39
CA LEU A 7 3.53 4.63 -20.60
C LEU A 7 2.04 4.58 -20.24
N LEU A 8 1.65 3.79 -19.24
CA LEU A 8 0.26 3.72 -18.77
C LEU A 8 -0.21 5.06 -18.20
N TYR A 9 0.63 5.75 -17.43
CA TYR A 9 0.32 7.08 -16.91
C TYR A 9 0.06 8.09 -18.03
N VAL A 10 0.95 8.15 -19.04
CA VAL A 10 0.78 9.04 -20.20
C VAL A 10 -0.46 8.67 -21.02
N TYR A 11 -0.70 7.38 -21.24
CA TYR A 11 -1.86 6.90 -21.98
C TYR A 11 -3.17 7.31 -21.29
N TRP A 12 -3.32 6.99 -20.00
CA TRP A 12 -4.56 7.29 -19.28
C TRP A 12 -4.76 8.79 -19.13
N ARG A 13 -3.69 9.56 -18.91
CA ARG A 13 -3.76 11.02 -18.89
C ARG A 13 -4.34 11.57 -20.20
N LEU A 14 -3.86 11.08 -21.34
CA LEU A 14 -4.38 11.49 -22.65
C LEU A 14 -5.87 11.11 -22.81
N VAL A 15 -6.25 9.90 -22.38
CA VAL A 15 -7.66 9.47 -22.42
C VAL A 15 -8.53 10.35 -21.54
N THR A 16 -8.06 10.74 -20.36
CA THR A 16 -8.75 11.68 -19.47
C THR A 16 -8.95 13.04 -20.13
N GLU A 17 -7.91 13.61 -20.73
CA GLU A 17 -7.98 14.90 -21.43
C GLU A 17 -8.99 14.83 -22.60
N VAL A 18 -8.95 13.77 -23.41
CA VAL A 18 -9.88 13.58 -24.54
C VAL A 18 -11.32 13.38 -24.06
N ALA A 19 -11.53 12.58 -23.01
CA ALA A 19 -12.85 12.34 -22.45
C ALA A 19 -13.47 13.64 -21.89
N GLU A 20 -12.65 14.50 -21.27
CA GLU A 20 -13.05 15.82 -20.77
C GLU A 20 -13.50 16.73 -21.93
N GLU A 21 -12.69 16.85 -22.98
CA GLU A 21 -13.03 17.65 -24.17
C GLU A 21 -14.28 17.14 -24.90
N CYS A 22 -14.53 15.84 -24.85
CA CYS A 22 -15.71 15.22 -25.44
C CYS A 22 -16.96 15.26 -24.54
N GLY A 23 -16.86 15.73 -23.29
CA GLY A 23 -17.95 15.71 -22.31
C GLY A 23 -18.43 14.29 -21.97
N ALA A 24 -17.53 13.30 -22.04
CA ALA A 24 -17.84 11.89 -21.78
C ALA A 24 -17.59 11.54 -20.31
N ASP A 25 -18.46 12.03 -19.42
CA ASP A 25 -18.25 12.02 -17.96
C ASP A 25 -17.91 10.63 -17.36
N ASP A 26 -18.61 9.57 -17.77
CA ASP A 26 -18.34 8.20 -17.28
C ASP A 26 -16.95 7.70 -17.72
N VAL A 27 -16.56 8.03 -18.95
CA VAL A 27 -15.24 7.66 -19.50
C VAL A 27 -14.15 8.48 -18.83
N TRP A 28 -14.43 9.76 -18.57
CA TRP A 28 -13.54 10.64 -17.83
C TRP A 28 -13.28 10.11 -16.43
N ALA A 29 -14.31 9.69 -15.70
CA ALA A 29 -14.17 9.20 -14.32
C ALA A 29 -13.27 7.95 -14.23
N GLU A 30 -13.49 6.96 -15.10
CA GLU A 30 -12.64 5.76 -15.13
C GLU A 30 -11.22 6.10 -15.61
N ALA A 31 -11.06 6.91 -16.66
CA ALA A 31 -9.73 7.30 -17.14
C ALA A 31 -8.96 8.13 -16.09
N ALA A 32 -9.64 9.03 -15.39
CA ALA A 32 -9.06 9.82 -14.31
C ALA A 32 -8.57 8.94 -13.17
N LEU A 33 -9.38 7.96 -12.76
CA LEU A 33 -8.99 6.98 -11.76
C LEU A 33 -7.74 6.19 -12.19
N ARG A 34 -7.72 5.68 -13.42
CA ARG A 34 -6.57 4.95 -13.98
C ARG A 34 -5.31 5.81 -14.07
N THR A 35 -5.46 7.10 -14.36
CA THR A 35 -4.35 8.06 -14.37
C THR A 35 -3.75 8.20 -12.97
N VAL A 36 -4.58 8.38 -11.94
CA VAL A 36 -4.12 8.50 -10.54
C VAL A 36 -3.48 7.19 -10.05
N GLU A 37 -4.09 6.04 -10.34
CA GLU A 37 -3.54 4.71 -10.02
C GLU A 37 -2.18 4.49 -10.68
N SER A 38 -2.01 4.90 -11.94
CA SER A 38 -0.76 4.75 -12.69
C SER A 38 0.32 5.75 -12.29
N ALA A 39 -0.05 6.88 -11.69
CA ALA A 39 0.90 7.88 -11.18
C ALA A 39 1.66 7.39 -9.94
N ALA A 40 1.03 6.60 -9.08
CA ALA A 40 1.65 6.05 -7.87
C ALA A 40 2.96 5.27 -8.14
N PRO A 41 3.01 4.26 -9.03
CA PRO A 41 4.27 3.56 -9.33
C PRO A 41 5.32 4.47 -9.98
N VAL A 42 4.92 5.47 -10.78
CA VAL A 42 5.86 6.44 -11.37
C VAL A 42 6.49 7.32 -10.29
N LEU A 43 5.70 7.79 -9.33
CA LEU A 43 6.18 8.56 -8.18
C LEU A 43 7.05 7.74 -7.24
N ALA A 44 6.70 6.47 -7.03
CA ALA A 44 7.53 5.58 -6.22
C ALA A 44 8.93 5.42 -6.82
N GLU A 45 9.07 5.39 -8.14
CA GLU A 45 10.39 5.25 -8.77
C GLU A 45 11.18 6.55 -8.90
N ARG A 46 10.51 7.68 -9.18
CA ARG A 46 11.19 8.92 -9.62
C ARG A 46 10.88 10.16 -8.77
N CYS A 47 9.91 10.08 -7.86
CA CYS A 47 9.45 11.16 -6.98
C CYS A 47 9.22 12.50 -7.71
N GLU A 48 8.71 12.45 -8.95
CA GLU A 48 8.56 13.62 -9.81
C GLU A 48 7.44 14.52 -9.33
N ARG A 49 7.80 15.74 -8.93
CA ARG A 49 6.86 16.72 -8.41
C ARG A 49 5.73 17.07 -9.39
N SER A 50 6.03 17.19 -10.68
CA SER A 50 5.02 17.50 -11.70
C SER A 50 3.98 16.39 -11.83
N VAL A 51 4.40 15.12 -11.81
CA VAL A 51 3.50 13.97 -11.85
C VAL A 51 2.59 13.97 -10.63
N PHE A 52 3.13 14.31 -9.45
CA PHE A 52 2.32 14.40 -8.22
C PHE A 52 1.31 15.52 -8.30
N GLU A 53 1.73 16.75 -8.64
CA GLU A 53 0.84 17.92 -8.66
C GLU A 53 -0.30 17.75 -9.68
N GLU A 54 -0.01 17.20 -10.86
CA GLU A 54 -1.02 16.89 -11.88
C GLU A 54 -1.99 15.79 -11.42
N ALA A 55 -1.47 14.68 -10.89
CA ALA A 55 -2.30 13.58 -10.43
C ALA A 55 -3.11 13.93 -9.17
N ASP A 56 -2.59 14.79 -8.29
CA ASP A 56 -3.29 15.23 -7.08
C ASP A 56 -4.43 16.20 -7.42
N ALA A 57 -4.20 17.12 -8.36
CA ALA A 57 -5.27 17.97 -8.89
C ALA A 57 -6.38 17.12 -9.53
N LEU A 58 -6.01 16.11 -10.33
CA LEU A 58 -6.96 15.20 -10.95
C LEU A 58 -7.72 14.36 -9.91
N ALA A 59 -7.03 13.85 -8.89
CA ALA A 59 -7.63 13.10 -7.78
C ALA A 59 -8.65 13.96 -7.03
N GLY A 60 -8.35 15.24 -6.77
CA GLY A 60 -9.28 16.17 -6.15
C GLY A 60 -10.56 16.37 -6.98
N ARG A 61 -10.44 16.53 -8.30
CA ARG A 61 -11.59 16.61 -9.20
C ARG A 61 -12.40 15.32 -9.23
N LEU A 62 -11.72 14.17 -9.30
CA LEU A 62 -12.35 12.86 -9.30
C LEU A 62 -13.14 12.59 -8.01
N ILE A 63 -12.58 12.94 -6.85
CA ILE A 63 -13.28 12.84 -5.56
C ILE A 63 -14.53 13.72 -5.55
N ALA A 64 -14.42 14.97 -5.98
CA ALA A 64 -15.55 15.89 -6.04
C ALA A 64 -16.66 15.40 -6.99
N TYR A 65 -16.29 14.80 -8.13
CA TYR A 65 -17.22 14.19 -9.06
C TYR A 65 -17.89 12.94 -8.49
N ALA A 66 -17.11 12.09 -7.81
CA ALA A 66 -17.58 10.81 -7.27
C ALA A 66 -18.38 10.95 -5.96
N GLU A 67 -18.54 12.16 -5.42
CA GLU A 67 -19.26 12.42 -4.18
C GLU A 67 -20.69 11.85 -4.22
N GLY A 68 -21.05 11.03 -3.23
CA GLY A 68 -22.36 10.37 -3.19
C GLY A 68 -22.55 9.24 -4.21
N SER A 69 -21.48 8.83 -4.92
CA SER A 69 -21.48 7.69 -5.84
C SER A 69 -20.70 6.49 -5.28
N PRO A 70 -20.94 5.27 -5.79
CA PRO A 70 -20.12 4.09 -5.48
C PRO A 70 -18.63 4.23 -5.85
N GLY A 71 -18.28 5.19 -6.72
CA GLY A 71 -16.91 5.45 -7.15
C GLY A 71 -16.06 6.17 -6.11
N LEU A 72 -16.67 6.76 -5.07
CA LEU A 72 -15.97 7.60 -4.08
C LEU A 72 -14.86 6.83 -3.36
N THR A 73 -15.12 5.61 -2.92
CA THR A 73 -14.16 4.78 -2.18
C THR A 73 -12.91 4.48 -3.00
N ARG A 74 -13.05 4.23 -4.31
CA ARG A 74 -11.91 4.02 -5.22
C ARG A 74 -11.11 5.29 -5.42
N ALA A 75 -11.78 6.43 -5.60
CA ALA A 75 -11.13 7.73 -5.77
C ALA A 75 -10.32 8.13 -4.52
N LEU A 76 -10.89 7.94 -3.33
CA LEU A 76 -10.22 8.22 -2.05
C LEU A 76 -9.00 7.31 -1.83
N LEU A 77 -9.13 6.01 -2.13
CA LEU A 77 -8.03 5.06 -2.03
C LEU A 77 -6.89 5.39 -3.01
N ALA A 78 -7.20 5.73 -4.25
CA ALA A 78 -6.20 6.14 -5.24
C ALA A 78 -5.46 7.42 -4.80
N ALA A 79 -6.20 8.41 -4.26
CA ALA A 79 -5.61 9.65 -3.74
C ALA A 79 -4.71 9.43 -2.51
N ALA A 80 -5.07 8.48 -1.64
CA ALA A 80 -4.24 8.09 -0.50
C ALA A 80 -2.94 7.41 -0.97
N ARG A 81 -3.03 6.48 -1.92
CA ARG A 81 -1.87 5.80 -2.52
C ARG A 81 -0.91 6.76 -3.19
N LEU A 82 -1.44 7.77 -3.90
CA LEU A 82 -0.65 8.84 -4.51
C LEU A 82 0.22 9.57 -3.48
N ARG A 83 -0.33 9.91 -2.30
CA ARG A 83 0.41 10.58 -1.21
C ARG A 83 1.48 9.71 -0.59
N LEU A 84 1.20 8.40 -0.45
CA LEU A 84 2.16 7.43 0.10
C LEU A 84 3.28 7.11 -0.90
N ALA A 85 3.02 7.17 -2.22
CA ALA A 85 4.00 6.86 -3.26
C ALA A 85 5.23 7.77 -3.26
N VAL A 86 5.11 8.99 -2.74
CA VAL A 86 6.22 9.96 -2.60
C VAL A 86 7.33 9.43 -1.69
N ARG A 87 7.02 8.45 -0.84
CA ARG A 87 7.98 7.82 0.08
C ARG A 87 9.01 6.93 -0.64
N GLY A 88 8.80 6.66 -1.94
CA GLY A 88 9.67 5.84 -2.78
C GLY A 88 9.21 4.39 -2.86
N PRO A 89 9.95 3.51 -3.54
CA PRO A 89 9.54 2.13 -3.80
C PRO A 89 9.48 1.27 -2.54
N GLU A 90 10.08 1.76 -1.45
CA GLU A 90 10.35 0.97 -0.24
C GLU A 90 9.25 1.04 0.79
N ASP A 91 8.36 2.01 0.66
CA ASP A 91 7.50 2.42 1.74
C ASP A 91 6.01 2.48 1.34
N LEU A 92 5.69 1.83 0.22
CA LEU A 92 4.34 1.43 -0.16
C LEU A 92 3.89 0.26 0.73
N GLY A 93 3.61 0.55 2.01
CA GLY A 93 2.78 -0.35 2.83
C GLY A 93 1.38 -0.56 2.24
N GLY A 94 0.88 0.37 1.43
CA GLY A 94 -0.54 0.46 1.10
C GLY A 94 -1.03 -0.18 -0.20
N ASP A 95 -0.19 -0.91 -0.93
CA ASP A 95 -0.66 -1.63 -2.12
C ASP A 95 0.10 -2.92 -2.42
N ALA A 96 0.41 -3.69 -1.38
CA ALA A 96 0.73 -5.11 -1.39
C ALA A 96 1.89 -5.68 -2.27
N TYR A 97 2.46 -5.01 -3.27
CA TYR A 97 3.19 -5.72 -4.34
C TYR A 97 4.27 -4.88 -5.05
N ALA A 98 5.44 -4.69 -4.42
CA ALA A 98 6.65 -4.37 -5.19
C ALA A 98 7.28 -5.69 -5.69
N GLY A 99 7.22 -5.93 -7.01
CA GLY A 99 7.58 -7.19 -7.66
C GLY A 99 9.07 -7.60 -7.65
N GLU A 100 9.39 -8.63 -8.43
CA GLU A 100 10.56 -9.55 -8.36
C GLU A 100 11.99 -9.01 -8.20
N GLU A 101 12.29 -7.72 -8.33
CA GLU A 101 13.67 -7.25 -8.19
C GLU A 101 13.70 -5.86 -7.56
N ARG A 102 13.95 -5.81 -6.24
CA ARG A 102 14.82 -4.84 -5.52
C ARG A 102 14.57 -4.96 -4.02
N THR A 103 15.64 -5.20 -3.26
CA THR A 103 15.61 -5.29 -1.80
C THR A 103 15.35 -3.92 -1.18
N VAL A 104 14.81 -3.89 0.05
CA VAL A 104 14.66 -2.70 0.94
C VAL A 104 16.01 -1.99 1.21
N LYS A 105 17.12 -2.61 0.82
CA LYS A 105 18.45 -2.00 0.89
C LYS A 105 18.85 -1.37 -0.45
N ALA A 106 18.45 -1.97 -1.57
CA ALA A 106 18.76 -1.48 -2.91
C ALA A 106 17.89 -0.28 -3.30
N ALA A 107 16.62 -0.23 -2.89
CA ALA A 107 15.79 0.94 -3.11
C ALA A 107 16.09 2.08 -2.11
N GLN A 108 16.69 1.78 -0.94
CA GLN A 108 17.14 2.77 0.04
C GLN A 108 18.39 3.42 -0.48
N LEU A 109 19.32 2.59 -0.99
CA LEU A 109 20.46 3.03 -1.76
C LEU A 109 20.05 3.84 -3.00
N ALA A 110 18.98 3.49 -3.71
CA ALA A 110 18.49 4.25 -4.87
C ALA A 110 17.86 5.59 -4.47
N ALA A 111 16.99 5.60 -3.46
CA ALA A 111 16.40 6.82 -2.90
C ALA A 111 17.48 7.73 -2.31
N ASP A 112 18.47 7.17 -1.62
CA ASP A 112 19.63 7.88 -1.08
C ASP A 112 20.60 8.33 -2.18
N LEU A 113 20.67 7.62 -3.32
CA LEU A 113 21.35 8.07 -4.53
C LEU A 113 20.65 9.29 -5.15
N TYR A 114 19.31 9.31 -5.21
CA TYR A 114 18.54 10.47 -5.65
C TYR A 114 18.54 11.62 -4.62
N ARG A 115 18.75 11.34 -3.33
CA ARG A 115 18.97 12.33 -2.26
C ARG A 115 20.43 12.81 -2.15
N SER A 116 21.38 12.13 -2.81
CA SER A 116 22.80 12.48 -2.77
C SER A 116 23.06 13.81 -3.50
N PRO A 117 23.97 14.68 -3.00
CA PRO A 117 24.35 15.94 -3.65
C PRO A 117 24.80 15.80 -5.11
N LEU A 118 25.22 14.60 -5.53
CA LEU A 118 25.66 14.26 -6.88
C LEU A 118 24.51 14.08 -7.88
N HIS A 119 23.25 13.99 -7.42
CA HIS A 119 22.04 13.95 -8.25
C HIS A 119 21.20 15.24 -8.12
N ARG A 120 21.84 16.35 -7.70
CA ARG A 120 21.32 17.68 -8.00
C ARG A 120 20.98 17.75 -9.50
N PRO A 121 19.83 18.30 -9.90
CA PRO A 121 19.62 18.66 -11.28
C PRO A 121 20.69 19.69 -11.65
N TRP A 122 21.77 19.24 -12.28
CA TRP A 122 22.70 20.12 -12.95
C TRP A 122 21.90 20.66 -14.12
N PHE A 123 21.44 21.90 -13.99
CA PHE A 123 20.52 22.63 -14.89
C PHE A 123 19.04 22.26 -14.76
N GLY A 124 18.28 23.12 -14.07
CA GLY A 124 16.86 23.38 -14.35
C GLY A 124 15.81 22.30 -14.02
N GLY A 125 16.18 21.13 -13.50
CA GLY A 125 15.22 20.11 -13.10
C GLY A 125 14.45 20.47 -11.82
N ALA A 126 13.19 20.02 -11.72
CA ALA A 126 12.37 20.18 -10.53
C ALA A 126 12.94 19.36 -9.36
N TRP A 127 12.87 19.91 -8.14
CA TRP A 127 13.23 19.19 -6.93
C TRP A 127 12.28 17.99 -6.71
N PRO A 128 12.78 16.82 -6.32
CA PRO A 128 11.93 15.68 -5.98
C PRO A 128 11.03 16.01 -4.79
N LEU A 129 9.79 15.55 -4.83
CA LEU A 129 8.85 15.73 -3.73
C LEU A 129 9.28 14.83 -2.56
N LEU A 130 9.30 15.38 -1.34
CA LEU A 130 9.66 14.64 -0.14
C LEU A 130 8.40 14.25 0.63
N PHE A 131 8.35 12.99 1.07
CA PHE A 131 7.32 12.55 1.99
C PHE A 131 7.53 13.22 3.35
N ASP A 132 6.47 13.84 3.88
CA ASP A 132 6.49 14.56 5.15
C ASP A 132 5.25 14.22 6.00
N GLY A 133 5.20 14.74 7.24
CA GLY A 133 4.08 14.50 8.15
C GLY A 133 2.74 15.03 7.65
N ARG A 134 2.73 16.04 6.76
CA ARG A 134 1.50 16.56 6.17
C ARG A 134 0.91 15.56 5.19
N LEU A 135 1.71 15.06 4.23
CA LEU A 135 1.26 14.06 3.25
C LEU A 135 0.78 12.78 3.94
N ARG A 136 1.43 12.38 5.04
CA ARG A 136 0.97 11.27 5.88
C ARG A 136 -0.41 11.53 6.50
N SER A 137 -0.60 12.69 7.12
CA SER A 137 -1.89 13.04 7.73
C SER A 137 -3.01 13.12 6.69
N GLU A 138 -2.73 13.64 5.50
CA GLU A 138 -3.70 13.68 4.40
C GLU A 138 -4.07 12.27 3.92
N ALA A 139 -3.08 11.38 3.74
CA ALA A 139 -3.34 9.99 3.37
C ALA A 139 -4.21 9.28 4.42
N ARG A 140 -3.94 9.51 5.71
CA ARG A 140 -4.75 9.00 6.82
C ARG A 140 -6.21 9.46 6.75
N GLN A 141 -6.45 10.75 6.49
CA GLN A 141 -7.80 11.30 6.37
C GLN A 141 -8.56 10.71 5.19
N LEU A 142 -7.90 10.55 4.05
CA LEU A 142 -8.48 9.93 2.86
C LEU A 142 -8.85 8.46 3.10
N LEU A 143 -7.98 7.70 3.76
CA LEU A 143 -8.23 6.29 4.10
C LEU A 143 -9.35 6.11 5.12
N ALA A 144 -9.41 6.96 6.14
CA ALA A 144 -10.52 6.96 7.10
C ALA A 144 -11.84 7.24 6.39
N ARG A 145 -11.88 8.26 5.53
CA ARG A 145 -13.06 8.59 4.73
C ARG A 145 -13.44 7.46 3.76
N ALA A 146 -12.46 6.77 3.18
CA ALA A 146 -12.70 5.62 2.31
C ALA A 146 -13.32 4.44 3.08
N ALA A 147 -12.88 4.22 4.33
CA ALA A 147 -13.44 3.20 5.23
C ALA A 147 -14.82 3.56 5.80
N GLU A 148 -15.22 4.84 5.77
CA GLU A 148 -16.58 5.29 6.12
C GLU A 148 -17.52 5.26 4.92
N SER A 149 -16.98 5.47 3.72
CA SER A 149 -17.73 5.52 2.46
C SER A 149 -17.90 4.14 1.81
N ASP A 150 -17.27 3.10 2.36
CA ASP A 150 -17.41 1.75 1.83
C ASP A 150 -18.82 1.20 2.14
N ASP A 151 -19.52 0.74 1.12
CA ASP A 151 -20.76 0.00 1.32
C ASP A 151 -20.39 -1.46 1.63
N PRO A 152 -20.49 -1.93 2.89
CA PRO A 152 -20.13 -3.29 3.27
C PRO A 152 -21.04 -4.34 2.63
N GLU A 153 -22.23 -3.94 2.15
CA GLU A 153 -23.15 -4.85 1.47
C GLU A 153 -22.83 -4.98 -0.03
N SER A 154 -22.12 -4.02 -0.61
CA SER A 154 -21.66 -4.10 -2.00
C SER A 154 -20.47 -5.07 -2.18
N GLU A 155 -20.43 -5.81 -3.29
CA GLU A 155 -19.31 -6.71 -3.62
C GLU A 155 -17.98 -5.95 -3.74
N GLN A 156 -18.02 -4.74 -4.30
CA GLN A 156 -16.86 -3.87 -4.45
C GLN A 156 -16.36 -3.32 -3.11
N GLY A 157 -17.25 -2.87 -2.22
CA GLY A 157 -16.89 -2.43 -0.88
C GLY A 157 -16.24 -3.54 -0.08
N ARG A 158 -16.80 -4.76 -0.11
CA ARG A 158 -16.20 -5.95 0.53
C ARG A 158 -14.81 -6.29 -0.01
N ALA A 159 -14.57 -6.10 -1.30
CA ALA A 159 -13.27 -6.35 -1.90
C ALA A 159 -12.20 -5.31 -1.50
N LEU A 160 -12.57 -4.04 -1.38
CA LEU A 160 -11.64 -2.94 -1.10
C LEU A 160 -11.35 -2.72 0.39
N ARG A 161 -12.34 -3.03 1.25
CA ARG A 161 -12.27 -2.79 2.70
C ARG A 161 -11.01 -3.36 3.37
N PRO A 162 -10.56 -4.60 3.09
CA PRO A 162 -9.33 -5.11 3.70
C PRO A 162 -8.10 -4.25 3.36
N ALA A 163 -7.95 -3.84 2.10
CA ALA A 163 -6.81 -3.04 1.66
C ALA A 163 -6.81 -1.63 2.29
N ILE A 164 -8.00 -1.01 2.39
CA ILE A 164 -8.16 0.31 3.02
C ILE A 164 -7.77 0.24 4.50
N LEU A 165 -8.32 -0.71 5.25
CA LEU A 165 -8.10 -0.84 6.69
C LEU A 165 -6.65 -1.22 7.02
N VAL A 166 -6.03 -2.08 6.21
CA VAL A 166 -4.60 -2.40 6.33
C VAL A 166 -3.74 -1.16 6.16
N THR A 167 -3.96 -0.41 5.09
CA THR A 167 -3.15 0.77 4.78
C THR A 167 -3.32 1.82 5.88
N LEU A 168 -4.54 1.99 6.38
CA LEU A 168 -4.83 2.88 7.50
C LEU A 168 -4.09 2.46 8.78
N ALA A 169 -4.13 1.17 9.13
CA ALA A 169 -3.44 0.64 10.30
C ALA A 169 -1.92 0.83 10.24
N GLN A 170 -1.31 0.67 9.07
CA GLN A 170 0.11 0.91 8.87
C GLN A 170 0.48 2.39 9.04
N VAL A 171 -0.29 3.29 8.42
CA VAL A 171 -0.06 4.74 8.55
C VAL A 171 -0.19 5.19 10.01
N LEU A 172 -1.14 4.64 10.76
CA LEU A 172 -1.32 4.93 12.19
C LEU A 172 -0.17 4.38 13.06
N ALA A 173 0.39 3.21 12.73
CA ALA A 173 1.46 2.61 13.50
C ALA A 173 2.77 3.41 13.48
N GLU A 174 3.03 4.13 12.39
CA GLU A 174 4.23 4.96 12.25
C GLU A 174 4.21 6.24 13.08
N ASP A 175 3.03 6.73 13.46
CA ASP A 175 2.86 7.90 14.33
C ASP A 175 2.94 7.56 15.83
N GLY A 176 3.33 6.32 16.17
CA GLY A 176 3.61 5.90 17.55
C GLY A 176 2.37 5.57 18.38
N GLY A 177 1.20 5.42 17.75
CA GLY A 177 -0.02 5.00 18.43
C GLY A 177 -0.99 4.35 17.45
N VAL A 178 -1.10 3.03 17.50
CA VAL A 178 -2.19 2.34 16.79
C VAL A 178 -3.45 2.43 17.61
N ASP A 179 -4.50 2.89 16.97
CA ASP A 179 -5.85 2.62 17.41
C ASP A 179 -6.12 1.12 17.28
N GLY A 180 -6.08 0.39 18.40
CA GLY A 180 -6.29 -1.06 18.44
C GLY A 180 -7.66 -1.49 17.93
N GLU A 181 -8.63 -0.57 17.84
CA GLU A 181 -9.92 -0.81 17.20
C GLU A 181 -9.77 -0.91 15.67
N THR A 182 -9.10 0.06 15.04
CA THR A 182 -8.77 0.03 13.60
C THR A 182 -7.97 -1.22 13.21
N ALA A 183 -6.95 -1.59 14.00
CA ALA A 183 -6.16 -2.80 13.72
C ALA A 183 -6.99 -4.09 13.84
N ARG A 184 -7.89 -4.15 14.82
CA ARG A 184 -8.80 -5.29 14.99
C ARG A 184 -9.83 -5.38 13.86
N ALA A 185 -10.38 -4.25 13.41
CA ALA A 185 -11.27 -4.18 12.25
C ALA A 185 -10.56 -4.60 10.96
N ALA A 186 -9.33 -4.13 10.73
CA ALA A 186 -8.50 -4.55 9.60
C ALA A 186 -8.23 -6.05 9.59
N PHE A 187 -7.90 -6.59 10.77
CA PHE A 187 -7.64 -8.02 10.94
C PHE A 187 -8.89 -8.87 10.66
N ALA A 188 -10.05 -8.48 11.21
CA ALA A 188 -11.32 -9.16 10.97
C ALA A 188 -11.70 -9.14 9.48
N ALA A 189 -11.58 -7.99 8.82
CA ALA A 189 -11.91 -7.84 7.40
C ALA A 189 -11.01 -8.72 6.50
N LEU A 190 -9.70 -8.77 6.76
CA LEU A 190 -8.78 -9.66 6.03
C LEU A 190 -9.13 -11.14 6.21
N PHE A 191 -9.54 -11.52 7.42
CA PHE A 191 -9.88 -12.91 7.73
C PHE A 191 -11.23 -13.34 7.14
N GLU A 192 -12.25 -12.50 7.23
CA GLU A 192 -13.59 -12.76 6.68
C GLU A 192 -13.58 -12.78 5.15
N ALA A 193 -12.86 -11.86 4.52
CA ALA A 193 -12.80 -11.78 3.06
C ALA A 193 -12.02 -12.94 2.41
N ARG A 194 -11.27 -13.74 3.20
CA ARG A 194 -10.19 -14.63 2.69
C ARG A 194 -9.34 -13.92 1.64
N ALA A 195 -9.17 -12.60 1.80
CA ALA A 195 -8.60 -11.78 0.76
C ALA A 195 -7.15 -12.20 0.52
N ALA A 196 -6.75 -12.27 -0.74
CA ALA A 196 -5.39 -12.57 -1.19
C ALA A 196 -4.42 -11.40 -0.89
N GLY A 197 -4.42 -10.93 0.36
CA GLY A 197 -3.48 -9.95 0.86
C GLY A 197 -2.15 -10.62 1.22
N PRO A 198 -1.03 -9.88 1.15
CA PRO A 198 0.26 -10.36 1.60
C PRO A 198 0.21 -10.95 3.01
N PRO A 199 0.71 -12.17 3.22
CA PRO A 199 0.61 -12.88 4.50
C PRO A 199 1.51 -12.31 5.63
N ASP A 200 2.32 -11.27 5.39
CA ASP A 200 2.93 -10.45 6.44
C ASP A 200 1.93 -9.50 7.13
N LEU A 201 0.83 -9.12 6.46
CA LEU A 201 -0.15 -8.17 6.98
C LEU A 201 -0.95 -8.73 8.18
N PRO A 202 -1.44 -9.98 8.15
CA PRO A 202 -2.05 -10.58 9.34
C PRO A 202 -1.08 -10.61 10.54
N VAL A 203 0.22 -10.84 10.30
CA VAL A 203 1.25 -10.85 11.35
C VAL A 203 1.44 -9.46 11.95
N PHE A 204 1.55 -8.44 11.10
CA PHE A 204 1.66 -7.04 11.53
C PHE A 204 0.44 -6.62 12.35
N LEU A 205 -0.77 -6.88 11.87
CA LEU A 205 -2.01 -6.52 12.57
C LEU A 205 -2.14 -7.22 13.92
N LEU A 206 -1.72 -8.48 14.04
CA LEU A 206 -1.68 -9.19 15.32
C LEU A 206 -0.73 -8.55 16.35
N ARG A 207 0.37 -7.94 15.90
CA ARG A 207 1.27 -7.20 16.81
C ARG A 207 0.62 -5.94 17.37
N MET A 208 -0.30 -5.34 16.62
CA MET A 208 -1.00 -4.11 17.03
C MET A 208 -2.27 -4.37 17.85
N VAL A 209 -2.63 -5.64 18.08
CA VAL A 209 -3.78 -6.03 18.90
C VAL A 209 -3.27 -6.72 20.17
N ASP A 210 -3.23 -5.97 21.27
CA ASP A 210 -2.69 -6.43 22.55
C ASP A 210 -3.41 -7.70 23.04
N ASP A 211 -4.75 -7.74 22.95
CA ASP A 211 -5.58 -8.86 23.41
C ASP A 211 -5.96 -9.87 22.30
N ALA A 212 -5.11 -10.03 21.27
CA ALA A 212 -5.42 -11.01 20.22
C ALA A 212 -5.50 -12.44 20.80
N PRO A 213 -6.62 -13.17 20.60
CA PRO A 213 -6.77 -14.53 21.11
C PRO A 213 -5.76 -15.50 20.48
N ALA A 214 -5.30 -16.47 21.28
CA ALA A 214 -4.29 -17.46 20.87
C ALA A 214 -4.69 -18.23 19.59
N THR A 215 -5.99 -18.41 19.36
CA THR A 215 -6.53 -19.03 18.14
C THR A 215 -6.13 -18.30 16.86
N LEU A 216 -6.00 -16.96 16.89
CA LEU A 216 -5.58 -16.17 15.73
C LEU A 216 -4.07 -16.30 15.47
N VAL A 217 -3.29 -16.42 16.54
CA VAL A 217 -1.85 -16.71 16.44
C VAL A 217 -1.62 -18.10 15.85
N ASP A 218 -2.41 -19.09 16.27
CA ASP A 218 -2.36 -20.44 15.73
C ASP A 218 -2.71 -20.48 14.23
N VAL A 219 -3.70 -19.70 13.81
CA VAL A 219 -4.09 -19.51 12.41
C VAL A 219 -2.95 -18.91 11.59
N VAL A 220 -2.30 -17.85 12.07
CA VAL A 220 -1.15 -17.25 11.38
C VAL A 220 0.03 -18.21 11.32
N ARG A 221 0.31 -18.93 12.41
CA ARG A 221 1.33 -19.97 12.43
C ARG A 221 1.07 -21.05 11.38
N GLY A 222 -0.18 -21.51 11.24
CA GLY A 222 -0.55 -22.54 10.26
C GLY A 222 -0.57 -22.04 8.82
N ASN A 223 -1.23 -20.91 8.57
CA ASN A 223 -1.47 -20.41 7.22
C ASN A 223 -0.26 -19.68 6.62
N VAL A 224 0.53 -18.98 7.45
CA VAL A 224 1.69 -18.21 6.99
C VAL A 224 2.95 -19.03 7.16
N PHE A 225 3.30 -19.41 8.39
CA PHE A 225 4.56 -20.11 8.69
C PHE A 225 4.50 -21.64 8.48
N GLY A 226 3.32 -22.17 8.17
CA GLY A 226 3.13 -23.53 7.68
C GLY A 226 3.05 -23.63 6.15
N SER A 227 3.09 -22.50 5.44
CA SER A 227 3.01 -22.46 3.98
C SER A 227 4.27 -23.01 3.30
N ASP A 228 4.12 -23.46 2.06
CA ASP A 228 5.27 -23.83 1.21
C ASP A 228 6.07 -22.59 0.82
N VAL A 229 7.34 -22.53 1.24
CA VAL A 229 8.21 -21.36 1.06
C VAL A 229 8.45 -21.07 -0.42
N SER A 230 8.56 -22.09 -1.27
CA SER A 230 8.83 -21.89 -2.70
C SER A 230 7.62 -21.31 -3.43
N ALA A 231 6.42 -21.83 -3.15
CA ALA A 231 5.17 -21.29 -3.64
C ALA A 231 4.92 -19.88 -3.11
N PHE A 232 5.24 -19.63 -1.85
CA PHE A 232 5.15 -18.31 -1.23
C PHE A 232 6.07 -17.31 -1.92
N LEU A 233 7.34 -17.66 -2.12
CA LEU A 233 8.31 -16.81 -2.81
C LEU A 233 7.90 -16.55 -4.27
N ALA A 234 7.34 -17.55 -4.95
CA ALA A 234 6.81 -17.38 -6.30
C ALA A 234 5.58 -16.45 -6.35
N ALA A 235 4.71 -16.50 -5.33
CA ALA A 235 3.50 -15.69 -5.27
C ALA A 235 3.74 -14.25 -4.77
N HIS A 236 4.68 -14.06 -3.84
CA HIS A 236 4.83 -12.82 -3.08
C HIS A 236 6.24 -12.21 -3.15
N GLY A 237 7.25 -12.98 -3.57
CA GLY A 237 8.64 -12.51 -3.67
C GLY A 237 9.42 -12.49 -2.35
N GLY A 238 10.75 -12.43 -2.46
CA GLY A 238 11.66 -12.49 -1.31
C GLY A 238 11.56 -11.30 -0.34
N ALA A 239 11.17 -10.13 -0.84
CA ALA A 239 11.01 -8.95 0.02
C ALA A 239 9.83 -9.12 0.99
N VAL A 240 8.70 -9.67 0.53
CA VAL A 240 7.55 -10.00 1.39
C VAL A 240 7.97 -11.07 2.40
N ALA A 241 8.61 -12.14 1.94
CA ALA A 241 9.08 -13.22 2.82
C ALA A 241 9.97 -12.72 3.97
N ALA A 242 10.96 -11.86 3.68
CA ALA A 242 11.85 -11.30 4.69
C ALA A 242 11.09 -10.46 5.73
N ARG A 243 10.08 -9.68 5.29
CA ARG A 243 9.22 -8.92 6.21
C ARG A 243 8.33 -9.84 7.02
N THR A 244 7.73 -10.86 6.43
CA THR A 244 6.92 -11.87 7.12
C THR A 244 7.72 -12.51 8.26
N VAL A 245 8.98 -12.86 8.01
CA VAL A 245 9.89 -13.38 9.04
C VAL A 245 10.16 -12.34 10.13
N GLY A 246 10.51 -11.09 9.75
CA GLY A 246 10.77 -10.02 10.73
C GLY A 246 9.57 -9.72 11.63
N GLN A 247 8.36 -9.65 11.05
CA GLN A 247 7.11 -9.48 11.79
C GLN A 247 6.83 -10.69 12.69
N GLY A 248 7.06 -11.91 12.19
CA GLY A 248 6.85 -13.13 12.95
C GLY A 248 7.76 -13.24 14.17
N VAL A 249 9.05 -12.91 14.01
CA VAL A 249 10.02 -12.89 15.12
C VAL A 249 9.62 -11.87 16.18
N ASN A 250 9.21 -10.67 15.77
CA ASN A 250 8.81 -9.63 16.71
C ASN A 250 7.52 -10.01 17.45
N LEU A 251 6.50 -10.51 16.74
CA LEU A 251 5.26 -11.00 17.34
C LEU A 251 5.54 -12.10 18.38
N ALA A 252 6.40 -13.06 18.04
CA ALA A 252 6.77 -14.15 18.94
C ALA A 252 7.51 -13.65 20.19
N ARG A 253 8.36 -12.62 20.05
CA ARG A 253 9.05 -11.99 21.18
C ARG A 253 8.10 -11.21 22.07
N GLU A 254 7.25 -10.38 21.48
CA GLU A 254 6.26 -9.55 22.19
C GLU A 254 5.30 -10.41 23.03
N ARG A 255 4.90 -11.57 22.50
CA ARG A 255 3.98 -12.50 23.18
C ARG A 255 4.68 -13.60 23.98
N ALA A 256 6.01 -13.63 24.00
CA ALA A 256 6.81 -14.73 24.56
C ALA A 256 6.41 -16.13 24.02
N ASP A 257 5.99 -16.21 22.75
CA ASP A 257 5.48 -17.42 22.09
C ASP A 257 6.61 -18.21 21.43
N ARG A 258 7.14 -19.21 22.15
CA ARG A 258 8.20 -20.09 21.65
C ARG A 258 7.77 -20.98 20.47
N PRO A 259 6.57 -21.60 20.48
CA PRO A 259 6.07 -22.34 19.31
C PRO A 259 6.04 -21.50 18.02
N LEU A 260 5.56 -20.25 18.10
CA LEU A 260 5.57 -19.35 16.95
C LEU A 260 6.98 -19.03 16.51
N LEU A 261 7.89 -18.68 17.43
CA LEU A 261 9.28 -18.37 17.10
C LEU A 261 9.95 -19.52 16.35
N ARG A 262 9.74 -20.78 16.79
CA ARG A 262 10.27 -21.95 16.08
C ARG A 262 9.70 -22.08 14.68
N ALA A 263 8.38 -21.95 14.52
CA ALA A 263 7.75 -22.04 13.20
C ALA A 263 8.30 -20.98 12.23
N VAL A 264 8.52 -19.75 12.70
CA VAL A 264 9.11 -18.67 11.90
C VAL A 264 10.53 -19.00 11.47
N LEU A 265 11.37 -19.49 12.39
CA LEU A 265 12.76 -19.86 12.10
C LEU A 265 12.86 -21.08 11.18
N ASP A 266 12.07 -22.13 11.43
CA ASP A 266 12.01 -23.31 10.58
C ASP A 266 11.53 -22.97 9.17
N TRP A 267 10.62 -22.00 9.05
CA TRP A 267 10.15 -21.49 7.75
C TRP A 267 11.24 -20.67 7.04
N SER A 268 11.97 -19.80 7.77
CA SER A 268 13.08 -19.04 7.18
C SER A 268 14.26 -19.90 6.76
N ASP A 269 14.57 -20.97 7.51
CA ASP A 269 15.67 -21.90 7.18
C ASP A 269 15.36 -22.74 5.92
N ARG A 270 14.08 -22.83 5.55
CA ARG A 270 13.61 -23.45 4.30
C ARG A 270 13.58 -22.47 3.12
N SER A 271 13.90 -21.19 3.33
CA SER A 271 14.07 -20.20 2.26
C SER A 271 15.44 -20.37 1.60
N PRO A 272 15.50 -20.51 0.27
CA PRO A 272 16.77 -20.56 -0.47
C PRO A 272 17.56 -19.24 -0.40
#